data_AF-A0A7J9DN98-F1
#
_entry.id   AF-A0A7J9DN98-F1
#
_cell.length_a   1.000
_cell.length_b   1.000
_cell.length_c   1.000
_cell.angle_alpha   90.00
_cell.angle_beta   90.00
_cell.angle_gamma   90.00
#
_symmetry.space_group_name_H-M   'P 1'
#
loop_
_entity.id
_entity.type
_entity.pdbx_description
1 polymer ?
#
loop_
_entity_poly.entity_id
_entity_poly.type
_entity_poly.pdbx_seq_one_letter_code
_entity_poly.pdbx_strand_id
1 'polypeptide(L)'
;MKLRQNESSNSDEPLQKAAVSLENVTLCLSKDGYRDILKLADNFTAFNQRLKYAHYRPSFTLKSDPRSWWKYAYKAVSDQMKKASGKLSWEQVLKYTRLRKKYISLYASLLKSDVNRPVVDDNKEIEELDRELDIELILQWRMLAHKFLEQSIESENYLKKQKAKQSWWSFGWGSQSFKDETESLHFSEEEWQQLNKIIGYKEDEDGQSLMIDEKPDILQTVLEIHMKHNASKLLDGAHTCLADLSCEGLDCSIKLYPETKVFGVKLGSYQLSSPNGLLAQSATTADSLVGVFCYKPFDAKVDWSMVAKASPCYVTYLKDSLDEIAKFFESNTAVSHTIALETATAVQVLLCLYIFFSSIEESFL
;
A
#
# COMPACT_ATOMS: atom_id res chain seq x y z
N MET A 1 9.24 -25.55 -4.78
CA MET A 1 9.68 -24.15 -4.66
C MET A 1 11.15 -24.08 -5.02
N LYS A 2 11.52 -23.57 -6.20
CA LYS A 2 12.92 -23.37 -6.61
C LYS A 2 13.08 -21.90 -6.96
N LEU A 3 13.71 -21.13 -6.08
CA LEU A 3 14.18 -19.78 -6.40
C LEU A 3 15.51 -19.94 -7.15
N ARG A 4 15.60 -19.43 -8.39
CA ARG A 4 16.88 -19.23 -9.07
C ARG A 4 17.19 -17.74 -9.01
N GLN A 5 18.34 -17.38 -8.47
CA GLN A 5 18.97 -16.09 -8.72
C GLN A 5 19.80 -16.23 -9.98
N ASN A 6 19.51 -15.43 -11.00
CA ASN A 6 20.40 -15.23 -12.15
C ASN A 6 20.75 -13.74 -12.24
N GLU A 7 22.06 -13.47 -12.28
CA GLU A 7 22.65 -12.17 -12.51
C GLU A 7 22.65 -11.84 -14.01
N SER A 8 21.62 -11.10 -14.47
CA SER A 8 21.68 -10.14 -15.59
C SER A 8 20.31 -9.45 -15.70
N SER A 9 20.22 -8.21 -15.26
CA SER A 9 18.96 -7.45 -15.20
C SER A 9 18.44 -7.10 -16.60
N ASN A 10 17.64 -7.98 -17.20
CA ASN A 10 16.67 -7.59 -18.21
C ASN A 10 15.55 -6.83 -17.49
N SER A 11 15.18 -5.64 -17.99
CA SER A 11 14.16 -4.76 -17.40
C SER A 11 12.77 -5.40 -17.24
N ASP A 12 12.56 -6.57 -17.84
CA ASP A 12 11.29 -7.29 -17.93
C ASP A 12 11.23 -8.52 -16.99
N GLU A 13 12.33 -8.83 -16.28
CA GLU A 13 12.35 -9.96 -15.34
C GLU A 13 11.93 -9.48 -13.94
N PRO A 14 10.85 -10.03 -13.36
CA PRO A 14 10.34 -9.57 -12.08
C PRO A 14 11.26 -9.95 -10.91
N LEU A 15 11.45 -9.03 -9.95
CA LEU A 15 12.17 -9.36 -8.69
C LEU A 15 11.49 -10.51 -7.93
N GLN A 16 10.16 -10.56 -7.98
CA GLN A 16 9.34 -11.61 -7.38
C GLN A 16 8.27 -12.09 -8.37
N LYS A 17 8.26 -13.39 -8.66
CA LYS A 17 7.20 -14.02 -9.46
C LYS A 17 6.53 -15.14 -8.69
N ALA A 18 5.19 -15.07 -8.63
CA ALA A 18 4.34 -16.14 -8.16
C ALA A 18 3.30 -16.48 -9.24
N ALA A 19 3.10 -17.77 -9.49
CA ALA A 19 2.08 -18.25 -10.40
C ALA A 19 1.32 -19.39 -9.71
N VAL A 20 -0.01 -19.32 -9.75
CA VAL A 20 -0.91 -20.28 -9.12
C VAL A 20 -1.87 -20.80 -10.18
N SER A 21 -1.89 -22.12 -10.38
CA SER A 21 -2.83 -22.78 -11.29
C SER A 21 -3.74 -23.69 -10.48
N LEU A 22 -5.04 -23.40 -10.52
CA LEU A 22 -6.07 -24.13 -9.79
C LEU A 22 -7.02 -24.78 -10.80
N GLU A 23 -7.31 -26.07 -10.60
CA GLU A 23 -8.16 -26.79 -11.54
C GLU A 23 -9.65 -26.57 -11.27
N ASN A 24 -10.08 -26.75 -10.02
CA ASN A 24 -11.46 -26.59 -9.59
C ASN A 24 -11.50 -25.82 -8.27
N VAL A 25 -12.12 -24.64 -8.26
CA VAL A 25 -12.29 -23.83 -7.07
C VAL A 25 -13.77 -23.54 -6.88
N THR A 26 -14.30 -23.75 -5.67
CA THR A 26 -15.66 -23.34 -5.34
C THR A 26 -15.64 -22.52 -4.07
N LEU A 27 -16.13 -21.30 -4.15
CA LEU A 27 -16.31 -20.40 -3.03
C LEU A 27 -17.79 -20.41 -2.64
N CYS A 28 -18.06 -20.53 -1.34
CA CYS A 28 -19.42 -20.48 -0.83
C CYS A 28 -19.53 -19.32 0.15
N LEU A 29 -20.46 -18.41 -0.09
CA LEU A 29 -20.76 -17.30 0.78
C LEU A 29 -22.12 -17.53 1.44
N SER A 30 -22.11 -17.86 2.73
CA SER A 30 -23.32 -17.91 3.55
C SER A 30 -23.71 -16.51 4.03
N LYS A 31 -24.96 -16.37 4.45
CA LYS A 31 -25.48 -15.11 5.02
C LYS A 31 -24.70 -14.66 6.26
N ASP A 32 -24.36 -15.59 7.15
CA ASP A 32 -23.52 -15.32 8.32
C ASP A 32 -22.08 -15.00 7.91
N GLY A 33 -21.53 -15.71 6.91
CA GLY A 33 -20.21 -15.44 6.36
C GLY A 33 -20.10 -14.03 5.76
N TYR A 34 -21.13 -13.58 5.05
CA TYR A 34 -21.21 -12.21 4.53
C TYR A 34 -21.19 -11.18 5.67
N ARG A 35 -21.97 -11.40 6.74
CA ARG A 35 -21.98 -10.54 7.93
C ARG A 35 -20.62 -10.48 8.62
N ASP A 36 -19.94 -11.62 8.72
CA ASP A 36 -18.64 -11.69 9.37
C ASP A 36 -17.53 -11.03 8.54
N ILE A 37 -17.59 -11.12 7.21
CA ILE A 37 -16.69 -10.38 6.30
C ILE A 37 -16.89 -8.87 6.46
N LEU A 38 -18.13 -8.38 6.53
CA LEU A 38 -18.40 -6.97 6.75
C LEU A 38 -17.86 -6.50 8.11
N LYS A 39 -18.13 -7.24 9.20
CA LYS A 39 -17.57 -6.93 10.52
C LYS A 39 -16.04 -6.97 10.54
N LEU A 40 -15.43 -7.89 9.81
CA LEU A 40 -13.98 -7.99 9.71
C LEU A 40 -13.42 -6.73 9.05
N ALA A 41 -14.07 -6.24 8.00
CA ALA A 41 -13.65 -5.02 7.33
C ALA A 41 -13.89 -3.76 8.19
N ASP A 42 -14.99 -3.69 8.94
CA ASP A 42 -15.20 -2.65 9.96
C ASP A 42 -14.07 -2.66 11.01
N ASN A 43 -13.70 -3.85 11.48
CA ASN A 43 -12.62 -4.03 12.44
C ASN A 43 -11.26 -3.60 11.86
N PHE A 44 -11.01 -3.88 10.58
CA PHE A 44 -9.80 -3.44 9.89
C PHE A 44 -9.76 -1.92 9.74
N THR A 45 -10.88 -1.29 9.40
CA THR A 45 -11.02 0.16 9.33
C THR A 45 -10.76 0.81 10.69
N ALA A 46 -11.40 0.29 11.76
CA ALA A 46 -11.17 0.75 13.11
C ALA A 46 -9.74 0.47 13.61
N PHE A 47 -9.11 -0.61 13.16
CA PHE A 47 -7.70 -0.90 13.43
C PHE A 47 -6.77 0.13 12.77
N ASN A 48 -6.99 0.44 11.50
CA ASN A 48 -6.20 1.43 10.76
C ASN A 48 -6.33 2.83 11.38
N GLN A 49 -7.55 3.23 11.80
CA GLN A 49 -7.75 4.48 12.53
C GLN A 49 -7.01 4.49 13.87
N ARG A 50 -7.02 3.37 14.62
CA ARG A 50 -6.27 3.24 15.87
C ARG A 50 -4.76 3.34 15.66
N LEU A 51 -4.24 2.76 14.57
CA LEU A 51 -2.82 2.88 14.21
C LEU A 51 -2.46 4.33 13.86
N LYS A 52 -3.27 4.99 13.03
CA LYS A 52 -3.04 6.38 12.59
C LYS A 52 -2.98 7.38 13.75
N TYR A 53 -3.78 7.16 14.79
CA TYR A 53 -3.82 8.05 15.97
C TYR A 53 -3.19 7.41 17.22
N ALA A 54 -2.32 6.41 17.04
CA ALA A 54 -1.73 5.68 18.16
C ALA A 54 -0.94 6.58 19.12
N HIS A 55 -0.32 7.66 18.62
CA HIS A 55 0.44 8.64 19.40
C HIS A 55 -0.42 9.43 20.39
N TYR A 56 -1.73 9.57 20.13
CA TYR A 56 -2.66 10.19 21.08
C TYR A 56 -3.23 9.21 22.11
N ARG A 57 -2.97 7.91 21.95
CA ARG A 57 -3.60 6.87 22.75
C ARG A 57 -3.06 6.87 24.19
N PRO A 58 -3.92 6.90 25.22
CA PRO A 58 -3.49 6.82 26.60
C PRO A 58 -2.88 5.44 26.92
N SER A 59 -1.89 5.41 27.83
CA SER A 59 -1.21 4.18 28.26
C SER A 59 -2.00 3.34 29.26
N PHE A 60 -3.05 3.92 29.87
CA PHE A 60 -3.87 3.28 30.89
C PHE A 60 -5.21 2.79 30.37
N THR A 61 -5.83 1.90 31.12
CA THR A 61 -7.12 1.32 30.78
C THR A 61 -8.24 2.36 30.79
N LEU A 62 -9.32 2.10 30.03
CA LEU A 62 -10.50 2.96 30.01
C LEU A 62 -11.12 3.14 31.40
N LYS A 63 -11.09 2.09 32.23
CA LYS A 63 -11.69 2.12 33.58
C LYS A 63 -10.93 3.01 34.55
N SER A 64 -9.61 3.15 34.40
CA SER A 64 -8.77 3.90 35.33
C SER A 64 -8.83 5.41 35.10
N ASP A 65 -8.87 5.88 33.84
CA ASP A 65 -9.06 7.30 33.54
C ASP A 65 -9.84 7.51 32.24
N PRO A 66 -11.19 7.55 32.33
CA PRO A 66 -12.04 7.80 31.17
C PRO A 66 -11.81 9.16 30.51
N ARG A 67 -11.33 10.18 31.26
CA ARG A 67 -11.20 11.56 30.74
C ARG A 67 -10.14 11.65 29.66
N SER A 68 -9.03 10.96 29.81
CA SER A 68 -7.98 10.98 28.80
C SER A 68 -8.35 10.18 27.56
N TRP A 69 -9.19 9.14 27.69
CA TRP A 69 -9.78 8.48 26.53
C TRP A 69 -10.73 9.40 25.75
N TRP A 70 -11.49 10.26 26.44
CA TRP A 70 -12.25 11.33 25.78
C TRP A 70 -11.35 12.37 25.10
N LYS A 71 -10.25 12.78 25.74
CA LYS A 71 -9.26 13.68 25.12
C LYS A 71 -8.65 13.06 23.86
N TYR A 72 -8.36 11.75 23.90
CA TYR A 72 -7.88 10.99 22.75
C TYR A 72 -8.89 11.04 21.59
N ALA A 73 -10.15 10.69 21.84
CA ALA A 73 -11.20 10.73 20.82
C ALA A 73 -11.38 12.13 20.23
N TYR A 74 -11.41 13.17 21.08
CA TYR A 74 -11.51 14.56 20.65
C TYR A 74 -10.33 14.97 19.75
N LYS A 75 -9.09 14.64 20.14
CA LYS A 75 -7.89 14.95 19.34
C LYS A 75 -7.92 14.26 17.99
N ALA A 76 -8.21 12.96 17.96
CA ALA A 76 -8.27 12.18 16.72
C ALA A 76 -9.26 12.79 15.71
N VAL A 77 -10.48 13.11 16.16
CA VAL A 77 -11.51 13.72 15.30
C VAL A 77 -11.13 15.15 14.91
N SER A 78 -10.63 15.96 15.85
CA SER A 78 -10.22 17.35 15.57
C SER A 78 -9.11 17.40 14.52
N ASP A 79 -8.12 16.52 14.61
CA ASP A 79 -7.01 16.49 13.67
C ASP A 79 -7.41 15.89 12.31
N GLN A 80 -8.33 14.92 12.28
CA GLN A 80 -8.95 14.47 11.03
C GLN A 80 -9.64 15.63 10.31
N MET A 81 -10.46 16.41 11.03
CA MET A 81 -11.17 17.56 10.46
C MET A 81 -10.20 18.66 9.99
N LYS A 82 -9.14 18.94 10.75
CA LYS A 82 -8.11 19.92 10.34
C LYS A 82 -7.39 19.47 9.08
N LYS A 83 -6.94 18.21 9.00
CA LYS A 83 -6.30 17.66 7.81
C LYS A 83 -7.23 17.75 6.59
N ALA A 84 -8.50 17.36 6.76
CA ALA A 84 -9.50 17.46 5.71
C ALA A 84 -9.77 18.91 5.26
N SER A 85 -9.66 19.88 6.17
CA SER A 85 -9.82 21.30 5.84
C SER A 85 -8.66 21.89 5.04
N GLY A 86 -7.51 21.20 4.96
CA GLY A 86 -6.28 21.69 4.34
C GLY A 86 -5.64 22.90 5.03
N LYS A 87 -6.16 23.33 6.19
CA LYS A 87 -5.69 24.53 6.90
C LYS A 87 -4.61 24.17 7.91
N LEU A 88 -3.37 24.61 7.63
CA LEU A 88 -2.28 24.65 8.59
C LEU A 88 -2.01 26.11 8.97
N SER A 89 -1.96 26.39 10.27
CA SER A 89 -1.48 27.70 10.74
C SER A 89 0.02 27.81 10.52
N TRP A 90 0.52 29.02 10.27
CA TRP A 90 1.96 29.28 10.13
C TRP A 90 2.76 28.83 11.37
N GLU A 91 2.19 28.94 12.56
CA GLU A 91 2.79 28.46 13.79
C GLU A 91 2.99 26.94 13.78
N GLN A 92 2.00 26.18 13.29
CA GLN A 92 2.12 24.74 13.13
C GLN A 92 3.17 24.39 12.08
N VAL A 93 3.19 25.08 10.93
CA VAL A 93 4.21 24.89 9.90
C VAL A 93 5.60 25.06 10.51
N LEU A 94 5.85 26.17 11.21
CA LEU A 94 7.12 26.43 11.88
C LEU A 94 7.46 25.37 12.94
N LYS A 95 6.47 24.92 13.73
CA LYS A 95 6.65 23.83 14.70
C LYS A 95 7.11 22.55 13.99
N TYR A 96 6.43 22.14 12.92
CA TYR A 96 6.76 20.94 12.16
C TYR A 96 8.12 21.05 11.46
N THR A 97 8.49 22.22 10.93
CA THR A 97 9.82 22.44 10.35
C THR A 97 10.92 22.26 11.40
N ARG A 98 10.74 22.80 12.61
CA ARG A 98 11.71 22.63 13.71
C ARG A 98 11.80 21.18 14.17
N LEU A 99 10.65 20.51 14.35
CA LEU A 99 10.59 19.10 14.71
C LEU A 99 11.26 18.22 13.65
N ARG A 100 10.96 18.44 12.37
CA ARG A 100 11.57 17.71 11.25
C ARG A 100 13.08 17.83 11.27
N LYS A 101 13.60 19.05 11.43
CA LYS A 101 15.06 19.28 11.49
C LYS A 101 15.69 18.54 12.67
N LYS A 102 15.12 18.69 13.88
CA LYS A 102 15.61 18.00 15.10
C LYS A 102 15.58 16.48 14.95
N TYR A 103 14.46 15.95 14.45
CA TYR A 103 14.24 14.51 14.32
C TYR A 103 15.22 13.87 13.33
N ILE A 104 15.24 14.37 12.09
CA ILE A 104 16.05 13.79 11.02
C ILE A 104 17.53 13.86 11.39
N SER A 105 17.99 14.97 11.96
CA SER A 105 19.38 15.10 12.36
C SER A 105 19.77 14.12 13.47
N LEU A 106 18.92 14.01 14.51
CA LEU A 106 19.18 13.11 15.62
C LEU A 106 19.19 11.66 15.14
N TYR A 107 18.19 11.26 14.38
CA TYR A 107 18.07 9.90 13.86
C TYR A 107 19.23 9.54 12.93
N ALA A 108 19.60 10.43 11.99
CA ALA A 108 20.73 10.22 11.10
C ALA A 108 22.07 10.10 11.86
N SER A 109 22.28 10.90 12.90
CA SER A 109 23.52 10.83 13.71
C SER A 109 23.65 9.49 14.45
N LEU A 110 22.52 8.98 14.95
CA LEU A 110 22.46 7.68 15.62
C LEU A 110 22.71 6.54 14.63
N LEU A 111 22.17 6.61 13.42
CA LEU A 111 22.49 5.64 12.36
C LEU A 111 23.96 5.70 11.94
N LYS A 112 24.56 6.89 11.85
CA LYS A 112 25.99 7.03 11.50
C LYS A 112 26.90 6.38 12.54
N SER A 113 26.51 6.40 13.81
CA SER A 113 27.26 5.78 14.90
C SER A 113 27.28 4.25 14.87
N ASP A 114 26.29 3.61 14.23
CA ASP A 114 26.22 2.17 14.02
C ASP A 114 25.61 1.88 12.64
N VAL A 115 26.46 1.87 11.62
CA VAL A 115 26.04 1.78 10.20
C VAL A 115 25.31 0.48 9.87
N ASN A 116 25.51 -0.59 10.65
CA ASN A 116 24.81 -1.87 10.43
C ASN A 116 23.41 -1.90 11.07
N ARG A 117 23.04 -0.85 11.81
CA ARG A 117 21.76 -0.77 12.51
C ARG A 117 20.63 -0.41 11.54
N PRO A 118 19.61 -1.28 11.35
CA PRO A 118 18.53 -1.00 10.42
C PRO A 118 17.53 0.03 10.96
N VAL A 119 17.34 0.12 12.28
CA VAL A 119 16.35 1.00 12.92
C VAL A 119 16.85 1.49 14.27
N VAL A 120 16.61 2.76 14.60
CA VAL A 120 16.85 3.33 15.93
C VAL A 120 15.56 3.34 16.77
N ASP A 121 15.52 2.51 17.81
CA ASP A 121 14.35 2.25 18.67
C ASP A 121 14.66 2.24 20.18
N ASP A 122 15.93 2.29 20.57
CA ASP A 122 16.41 2.25 21.96
C ASP A 122 16.74 3.65 22.53
N ASN A 123 16.54 4.70 21.73
CA ASN A 123 16.86 6.07 22.11
C ASN A 123 15.62 6.78 22.69
N LYS A 124 15.74 7.26 23.94
CA LYS A 124 14.64 7.93 24.65
C LYS A 124 14.17 9.23 23.98
N GLU A 125 15.07 10.01 23.40
CA GLU A 125 14.69 11.25 22.72
C GLU A 125 13.93 10.98 21.43
N ILE A 126 14.32 9.95 20.67
CA ILE A 126 13.54 9.48 19.51
C ILE A 126 12.17 8.98 19.95
N GLU A 127 12.09 8.21 21.04
CA GLU A 127 10.81 7.74 21.59
C GLU A 127 9.89 8.90 22.00
N GLU A 128 10.42 9.95 22.63
CA GLU A 128 9.66 11.15 22.99
C GLU A 128 9.18 11.92 21.76
N LEU A 129 10.01 12.03 20.72
CA LEU A 129 9.62 12.68 19.47
C LEU A 129 8.57 11.86 18.71
N ASP A 130 8.71 10.53 18.66
CA ASP A 130 7.74 9.63 18.02
C ASP A 130 6.35 9.76 18.66
N ARG A 131 6.27 10.01 19.97
CA ARG A 131 4.99 10.27 20.68
C ARG A 131 4.29 11.56 20.25
N GLU A 132 4.99 12.50 19.63
CA GLU A 132 4.40 13.75 19.13
C GLU A 132 3.99 13.69 17.65
N LEU A 133 4.37 12.63 16.94
CA LEU A 133 4.29 12.55 15.48
C LEU A 133 3.31 11.49 15.01
N ASP A 134 2.77 11.71 13.80
CA ASP A 134 2.03 10.69 13.07
C ASP A 134 2.99 9.63 12.54
N ILE A 135 2.57 8.36 12.50
CA ILE A 135 3.38 7.24 12.02
C ILE A 135 3.87 7.48 10.59
N GLU A 136 3.06 8.11 9.75
CA GLU A 136 3.45 8.44 8.38
C GLU A 136 4.63 9.42 8.33
N LEU A 137 4.63 10.44 9.20
CA LEU A 137 5.73 11.40 9.31
C LEU A 137 6.99 10.75 9.87
N ILE A 138 6.84 9.87 10.88
CA ILE A 138 7.94 9.08 11.44
C ILE A 138 8.61 8.27 10.33
N LEU A 139 7.83 7.52 9.55
CA LEU A 139 8.34 6.71 8.44
C LEU A 139 9.06 7.58 7.40
N GLN A 140 8.42 8.67 6.94
CA GLN A 140 9.02 9.59 5.97
C GLN A 140 10.34 10.18 6.46
N TRP A 141 10.40 10.62 7.72
CA TRP A 141 11.60 11.26 8.27
C TRP A 141 12.73 10.27 8.52
N ARG A 142 12.41 9.05 8.96
CA ARG A 142 13.40 7.96 9.07
C ARG A 142 13.95 7.57 7.69
N MET A 143 13.09 7.46 6.66
CA MET A 143 13.52 7.22 5.29
C MET A 143 14.48 8.31 4.78
N LEU A 144 14.18 9.58 5.04
CA LEU A 144 15.06 10.70 4.68
C LEU A 144 16.42 10.61 5.38
N ALA A 145 16.44 10.21 6.66
CA ALA A 145 17.68 10.03 7.40
C ALA A 145 18.53 8.87 6.86
N HIS A 146 17.91 7.73 6.52
CA HIS A 146 18.61 6.61 5.88
C HIS A 146 19.20 7.01 4.53
N LYS A 147 18.40 7.68 3.68
CA LYS A 147 18.87 8.15 2.36
C LYS A 147 20.03 9.14 2.48
N PHE A 148 19.97 10.04 3.46
CA PHE A 148 21.06 10.96 3.72
C PHE A 148 22.36 10.22 4.08
N LEU A 149 22.27 9.19 4.93
CA LEU A 149 23.43 8.39 5.32
C LEU A 149 24.01 7.59 4.16
N GLU A 150 23.16 7.02 3.30
CA GLU A 150 23.61 6.34 2.08
C GLU A 150 24.43 7.28 1.18
N GLN A 151 23.92 8.49 0.95
CA GLN A 151 24.60 9.52 0.16
C GLN A 151 25.92 9.98 0.80
N SER A 152 25.96 10.14 2.12
CA SER A 152 27.20 10.53 2.81
C SER A 152 28.25 9.43 2.71
N ILE A 153 27.88 8.16 2.93
CA ILE A 153 28.77 7.00 2.78
C ILE A 153 29.29 6.86 1.35
N GLU A 154 28.42 7.02 0.34
CA GLU A 154 28.82 6.97 -1.07
C GLU A 154 29.84 8.07 -1.41
N SER A 155 29.59 9.30 -0.94
CA SER A 155 30.47 10.45 -1.16
C SER A 155 31.83 10.27 -0.46
N GLU A 156 31.86 9.76 0.77
CA GLU A 156 33.10 9.42 1.48
C GLU A 156 33.89 8.33 0.75
N ASN A 157 33.21 7.29 0.26
CA ASN A 157 33.83 6.20 -0.49
C ASN A 157 34.39 6.70 -1.83
N TYR A 158 33.71 7.62 -2.52
CA TYR A 158 34.19 8.27 -3.72
C TYR A 158 35.45 9.12 -3.44
N LEU A 159 35.45 9.90 -2.35
CA LEU A 159 36.60 10.69 -1.91
C LEU A 159 37.78 9.81 -1.49
N LYS A 160 37.54 8.71 -0.77
CA LYS A 160 38.56 7.70 -0.41
C LYS A 160 39.18 7.08 -1.68
N LYS A 161 38.36 6.74 -2.68
CA LYS A 161 38.83 6.23 -3.99
C LYS A 161 39.62 7.27 -4.78
N GLN A 162 39.22 8.55 -4.76
CA GLN A 162 39.98 9.63 -5.40
C GLN A 162 41.33 9.88 -4.70
N LYS A 163 41.35 9.95 -3.36
CA LYS A 163 42.59 10.10 -2.58
C LYS A 163 43.54 8.91 -2.79
N ALA A 164 43.01 7.68 -2.86
CA ALA A 164 43.81 6.50 -3.20
C ALA A 164 44.42 6.58 -4.62
N LYS A 165 43.68 7.14 -5.60
CA LYS A 165 44.18 7.38 -6.96
C LYS A 165 45.18 8.54 -7.05
N GLN A 166 45.05 9.57 -6.22
CA GLN A 166 46.00 10.70 -6.16
C GLN A 166 47.27 10.38 -5.34
N SER A 167 47.19 9.42 -4.40
CA SER A 167 48.32 8.98 -3.58
C SER A 167 49.47 8.33 -4.38
N TRP A 168 49.22 7.94 -5.63
CA TRP A 168 50.28 7.39 -6.49
C TRP A 168 51.28 8.44 -7.03
N TRP A 169 51.09 9.74 -6.74
CA TRP A 169 51.97 10.83 -7.21
C TRP A 169 52.51 11.77 -6.12
N SER A 170 52.70 11.31 -4.88
CA SER A 170 53.32 12.14 -3.82
C SER A 170 54.79 11.78 -3.60
N PHE A 171 55.70 12.57 -4.20
CA PHE A 171 57.13 12.60 -3.90
C PHE A 171 57.39 13.74 -2.89
N GLY A 172 58.06 13.46 -1.76
CA GLY A 172 58.68 14.48 -0.91
C GLY A 172 58.23 14.53 0.56
N TRP A 173 59.23 14.47 1.45
CA TRP A 173 59.24 14.44 2.92
C TRP A 173 58.20 15.25 3.72
N GLY A 174 57.82 14.67 4.87
CA GLY A 174 57.35 15.43 6.03
C GLY A 174 56.68 14.56 7.10
N SER A 175 57.39 14.26 8.19
CA SER A 175 56.85 13.57 9.36
C SER A 175 55.86 14.47 10.12
N GLN A 176 54.62 14.02 10.34
CA GLN A 176 53.88 14.43 11.54
C GLN A 176 52.83 13.40 11.95
N SER A 177 52.80 13.19 13.27
CA SER A 177 51.96 12.28 14.05
C SER A 177 50.51 12.16 13.59
N PHE A 178 50.05 10.93 13.37
CA PHE A 178 48.63 10.58 13.45
C PHE A 178 48.19 10.75 14.91
N LYS A 179 47.52 11.86 15.21
CA LYS A 179 46.68 11.95 16.39
C LYS A 179 45.39 11.20 16.10
N ASP A 180 45.14 10.24 16.98
CA ASP A 180 43.88 9.56 17.18
C ASP A 180 42.82 10.62 17.51
N GLU A 181 42.03 11.03 16.52
CA GLU A 181 40.82 11.82 16.75
C GLU A 181 39.68 10.84 16.85
N THR A 182 39.23 10.67 18.09
CA THR A 182 37.95 10.10 18.46
C THR A 182 36.89 10.64 17.51
N GLU A 183 36.38 9.79 16.61
CA GLU A 183 35.34 10.14 15.65
C GLU A 183 34.15 10.69 16.44
N SER A 184 34.03 12.02 16.45
CA SER A 184 32.95 12.69 17.12
C SER A 184 31.65 12.37 16.37
N LEU A 185 30.64 11.96 17.11
CA LEU A 185 29.26 11.66 16.71
C LEU A 185 28.51 12.85 16.04
N HIS A 186 29.23 13.89 15.63
CA HIS A 186 28.71 15.12 15.04
C HIS A 186 29.01 15.15 13.55
N PHE A 187 27.99 15.40 12.74
CA PHE A 187 28.16 15.70 11.32
C PHE A 187 29.14 16.85 11.11
N SER A 188 29.94 16.78 10.05
CA SER A 188 30.75 17.93 9.62
C SER A 188 29.84 19.09 9.20
N GLU A 189 30.38 20.32 9.13
CA GLU A 189 29.60 21.48 8.70
C GLU A 189 29.06 21.31 7.26
N GLU A 190 29.82 20.63 6.40
CA GLU A 190 29.42 20.29 5.04
C GLU A 190 28.28 19.26 5.00
N GLU A 191 28.38 18.21 5.82
CA GLU A 191 27.31 17.21 5.99
C GLU A 191 26.04 17.85 6.55
N TRP A 192 26.17 18.77 7.51
CA TRP A 192 25.07 19.55 8.06
C TRP A 192 24.40 20.45 7.02
N GLN A 193 25.18 21.07 6.14
CA GLN A 193 24.65 21.89 5.05
C GLN A 193 23.92 21.04 4.00
N GLN A 194 24.46 19.86 3.66
CA GLN A 194 23.77 18.89 2.79
C GLN A 194 22.46 18.40 3.41
N LEU A 195 22.48 18.04 4.69
CA LEU A 195 21.29 17.63 5.44
C LEU A 195 20.25 18.75 5.45
N ASN A 196 20.64 19.99 5.75
CA ASN A 196 19.73 21.14 5.73
C ASN A 196 19.13 21.41 4.34
N LYS A 197 19.89 21.18 3.26
CA LYS A 197 19.40 21.29 1.88
C LYS A 197 18.34 20.23 1.55
N ILE A 198 18.55 18.98 2.02
CA ILE A 198 17.57 17.88 1.86
C ILE A 198 16.32 18.12 2.71
N ILE A 199 16.48 18.70 3.91
CA ILE A 199 15.37 19.01 4.82
C ILE A 199 14.54 20.22 4.34
N GLY A 200 15.18 21.21 3.70
CA GLY A 200 14.58 22.49 3.25
C GLY A 200 14.27 22.60 1.75
N TYR A 201 13.88 21.50 1.11
CA TYR A 201 13.70 21.39 -0.35
C TYR A 201 12.83 22.49 -1.00
N LYS A 202 13.30 23.05 -2.13
CA LYS A 202 12.47 23.70 -3.15
C LYS A 202 12.92 23.31 -4.57
N GLU A 203 11.90 22.88 -5.33
CA GLU A 203 11.68 22.99 -6.78
C GLU A 203 12.92 22.91 -7.68
N ASP A 204 13.30 21.68 -8.03
CA ASP A 204 13.36 21.38 -9.45
C ASP A 204 12.10 20.59 -9.78
N GLU A 205 11.38 21.06 -10.79
CA GLU A 205 10.08 20.57 -11.26
C GLU A 205 10.15 19.09 -11.65
N ASP A 206 9.78 18.24 -10.70
CA ASP A 206 8.83 17.14 -10.88
C ASP A 206 8.66 16.52 -9.50
N GLY A 207 7.42 16.39 -9.04
CA GLY A 207 7.07 15.69 -7.80
C GLY A 207 7.28 14.18 -7.92
N GLN A 208 8.47 13.75 -8.34
CA GLN A 208 8.91 12.38 -8.22
C GLN A 208 9.06 12.11 -6.73
N SER A 209 8.23 11.21 -6.20
CA SER A 209 8.62 10.45 -5.04
C SER A 209 10.07 10.04 -5.25
N LEU A 210 10.93 10.35 -4.28
CA LEU A 210 12.30 9.88 -4.22
C LEU A 210 12.29 8.37 -3.95
N MET A 211 11.73 7.64 -4.90
CA MET A 211 12.00 6.24 -5.13
C MET A 211 13.49 6.13 -5.42
N ILE A 212 14.01 4.96 -5.12
CA ILE A 212 15.30 4.47 -5.57
C ILE A 212 15.49 4.88 -7.04
N ASP A 213 16.72 5.09 -7.52
CA ASP A 213 17.02 5.11 -8.96
C ASP A 213 16.80 3.70 -9.59
N GLU A 214 15.69 3.08 -9.22
CA GLU A 214 15.06 1.97 -9.90
C GLU A 214 14.30 2.62 -11.04
N LYS A 215 14.70 2.31 -12.28
CA LYS A 215 13.96 2.73 -13.47
C LYS A 215 12.46 2.48 -13.21
N PRO A 216 11.57 3.44 -13.53
CA PRO A 216 10.14 3.36 -13.21
C PRO A 216 9.47 2.09 -13.76
N ASP A 217 10.07 1.50 -14.80
CA ASP A 217 9.59 0.32 -15.50
C ASP A 217 10.14 -1.00 -14.94
N ILE A 218 10.90 -0.99 -13.84
CA ILE A 218 11.38 -2.23 -13.22
C ILE A 218 10.18 -2.96 -12.62
N LEU A 219 9.90 -4.13 -13.18
CA LEU A 219 8.85 -5.00 -12.69
C LEU A 219 9.26 -5.59 -11.33
N GLN A 220 8.61 -5.20 -10.25
CA GLN A 220 8.95 -5.66 -8.90
C GLN A 220 8.26 -6.97 -8.57
N THR A 221 6.95 -7.07 -8.83
CA THR A 221 6.18 -8.26 -8.44
C THR A 221 5.20 -8.64 -9.54
N VAL A 222 5.17 -9.93 -9.87
CA VAL A 222 4.16 -10.53 -10.73
C VAL A 222 3.44 -11.63 -9.97
N LEU A 223 2.12 -11.54 -9.89
CA LEU A 223 1.23 -12.61 -9.48
C LEU A 223 0.32 -13.00 -10.63
N GLU A 224 0.38 -14.27 -11.04
CA GLU A 224 -0.49 -14.85 -12.05
C GLU A 224 -1.36 -15.92 -11.40
N ILE A 225 -2.68 -15.83 -11.56
CA ILE A 225 -3.64 -16.79 -11.05
C ILE A 225 -4.44 -17.32 -12.23
N HIS A 226 -4.40 -18.63 -12.44
CA HIS A 226 -5.11 -19.32 -13.50
C HIS A 226 -6.07 -20.32 -12.88
N MET A 227 -7.37 -20.14 -13.10
CA MET A 227 -8.39 -21.08 -12.65
C MET A 227 -9.09 -21.68 -13.86
N LYS A 228 -9.04 -23.01 -14.00
CA LYS A 228 -9.67 -23.70 -15.12
C LYS A 228 -11.20 -23.70 -14.97
N HIS A 229 -11.70 -24.16 -13.83
CA HIS A 229 -13.11 -24.07 -13.48
C HIS A 229 -13.22 -23.41 -12.10
N ASN A 230 -14.07 -22.39 -12.00
CA ASN A 230 -14.37 -21.74 -10.74
C ASN A 230 -15.87 -21.56 -10.55
N ALA A 231 -16.34 -21.71 -9.31
CA ALA A 231 -17.72 -21.49 -8.95
C ALA A 231 -17.82 -20.62 -7.70
N SER A 232 -18.86 -19.79 -7.61
CA SER A 232 -19.21 -19.01 -6.43
C SER A 232 -20.68 -19.19 -6.12
N LYS A 233 -20.99 -19.67 -4.92
CA LYS A 233 -22.35 -19.97 -4.47
C LYS A 233 -22.78 -19.03 -3.36
N LEU A 234 -23.97 -18.48 -3.49
CA LEU A 234 -24.66 -17.77 -2.42
C LEU A 234 -25.56 -18.76 -1.68
N LEU A 235 -25.40 -18.83 -0.36
CA LEU A 235 -26.15 -19.75 0.50
C LEU A 235 -26.96 -18.96 1.53
N ASP A 236 -28.25 -19.27 1.67
CA ASP A 236 -29.07 -18.72 2.76
C ASP A 236 -28.70 -19.36 4.12
N GLY A 237 -29.31 -18.87 5.21
CA GLY A 237 -29.09 -19.35 6.58
C GLY A 237 -29.39 -20.85 6.80
N ALA A 238 -30.21 -21.47 5.93
CA ALA A 238 -30.42 -22.92 5.92
C ALA A 238 -29.42 -23.70 5.03
N HIS A 239 -28.38 -23.03 4.52
CA HIS A 239 -27.44 -23.53 3.50
C HIS A 239 -28.09 -23.94 2.18
N THR A 240 -29.28 -23.42 1.90
CA THR A 240 -29.93 -23.56 0.60
C THR A 240 -29.25 -22.63 -0.41
N CYS A 241 -28.92 -23.15 -1.59
CA CYS A 241 -28.32 -22.36 -2.66
C CYS A 241 -29.32 -21.33 -3.19
N LEU A 242 -28.97 -20.05 -3.16
CA LEU A 242 -29.74 -18.96 -3.77
C LEU A 242 -29.29 -18.69 -5.21
N ALA A 243 -27.96 -18.69 -5.40
CA ALA A 243 -27.34 -18.47 -6.70
C ALA A 243 -26.02 -19.24 -6.82
N ASP A 244 -25.73 -19.71 -8.03
CA ASP A 244 -24.48 -20.37 -8.41
C ASP A 244 -23.93 -19.71 -9.67
N LEU A 245 -22.79 -19.03 -9.52
CA LEU A 245 -22.00 -18.49 -10.61
C LEU A 245 -20.90 -19.50 -10.93
N SER A 246 -21.00 -20.17 -12.07
CA SER A 246 -19.97 -21.04 -12.64
C SER A 246 -19.23 -20.32 -13.76
N CYS A 247 -17.91 -20.48 -13.78
CA CYS A 247 -17.01 -19.77 -14.67
C CYS A 247 -15.94 -20.74 -15.20
N GLU A 248 -15.56 -20.53 -16.46
CA GLU A 248 -14.52 -21.28 -17.17
C GLU A 248 -13.39 -20.35 -17.57
N GLY A 249 -12.16 -20.74 -17.26
CA GLY A 249 -10.94 -20.02 -17.66
C GLY A 249 -10.88 -18.61 -17.07
N LEU A 250 -10.71 -18.50 -15.74
CA LEU A 250 -10.45 -17.23 -15.06
C LEU A 250 -8.94 -17.05 -14.88
N ASP A 251 -8.40 -16.09 -15.62
CA ASP A 251 -7.01 -15.65 -15.49
C ASP A 251 -6.97 -14.26 -14.85
N CYS A 252 -6.24 -14.14 -13.74
CA CYS A 252 -5.97 -12.87 -13.09
C CYS A 252 -4.47 -12.61 -13.07
N SER A 253 -4.07 -11.36 -13.31
CA SER A 253 -2.69 -10.92 -13.28
C SER A 253 -2.54 -9.66 -12.45
N ILE A 254 -1.51 -9.62 -11.61
CA ILE A 254 -1.12 -8.42 -10.87
C ILE A 254 0.35 -8.18 -11.20
N LYS A 255 0.64 -7.00 -11.74
CA LYS A 255 1.99 -6.52 -12.01
C LYS A 255 2.22 -5.24 -11.23
N LEU A 256 3.20 -5.28 -10.33
CA LEU A 256 3.57 -4.15 -9.50
C LEU A 256 4.91 -3.60 -9.97
N TYR A 257 4.92 -2.30 -10.22
CA TYR A 257 6.09 -1.47 -10.46
C TYR A 257 6.19 -0.45 -9.30
N PRO A 258 7.31 0.28 -9.16
CA PRO A 258 7.50 1.24 -8.06
C PRO A 258 6.32 2.23 -7.91
N GLU A 259 5.82 2.76 -9.03
CA GLU A 259 4.68 3.67 -9.04
C GLU A 259 3.42 3.03 -9.65
N THR A 260 3.60 2.39 -10.80
CA THR A 260 2.53 1.81 -11.61
C THR A 260 2.04 0.49 -11.03
N LYS A 261 0.73 0.27 -11.03
CA LYS A 261 0.13 -1.02 -10.63
C LYS A 261 -0.87 -1.45 -11.69
N VAL A 262 -0.67 -2.63 -12.26
CA VAL A 262 -1.53 -3.18 -13.32
C VAL A 262 -2.23 -4.42 -12.82
N PHE A 263 -3.54 -4.44 -12.95
CA PHE A 263 -4.42 -5.55 -12.58
C PHE A 263 -5.18 -5.97 -13.82
N GLY A 264 -4.93 -7.19 -14.29
CA GLY A 264 -5.61 -7.77 -15.44
C GLY A 264 -6.51 -8.91 -15.01
N VAL A 265 -7.64 -9.05 -15.67
CA VAL A 265 -8.53 -10.19 -15.54
C VAL A 265 -9.07 -10.57 -16.90
N LYS A 266 -9.19 -11.87 -17.10
CA LYS A 266 -9.70 -12.47 -18.31
C LYS A 266 -10.53 -13.68 -17.91
N LEU A 267 -11.72 -13.77 -18.49
CA LEU A 267 -12.69 -14.80 -18.21
C LEU A 267 -13.14 -15.43 -19.52
N GLY A 268 -13.00 -16.74 -19.64
CA GLY A 268 -13.45 -17.51 -20.79
C GLY A 268 -14.95 -17.43 -20.96
N SER A 269 -15.71 -18.01 -20.03
CA SER A 269 -17.18 -17.99 -20.04
C SER A 269 -17.76 -18.02 -18.63
N TYR A 270 -19.04 -17.67 -18.50
CA TYR A 270 -19.75 -17.74 -17.23
C TYR A 270 -21.22 -18.12 -17.38
N GLN A 271 -21.77 -18.69 -16.32
CA GLN A 271 -23.16 -19.06 -16.17
C GLN A 271 -23.61 -18.77 -14.74
N LEU A 272 -24.61 -17.91 -14.59
CA LEU A 272 -25.29 -17.60 -13.33
C LEU A 272 -26.63 -18.31 -13.31
N SER A 273 -26.88 -19.11 -12.29
CA SER A 273 -28.11 -19.87 -12.11
C SER A 273 -28.67 -19.72 -10.70
N SER A 274 -29.97 -19.93 -10.57
CA SER A 274 -30.69 -20.08 -9.31
C SER A 274 -31.36 -21.46 -9.29
N PRO A 275 -31.89 -21.94 -8.15
CA PRO A 275 -32.69 -23.16 -8.11
C PRO A 275 -33.88 -23.16 -9.08
N ASN A 276 -34.40 -21.97 -9.40
CA ASN A 276 -35.55 -21.79 -10.30
C ASN A 276 -35.17 -21.73 -11.79
N GLY A 277 -33.88 -21.69 -12.12
CA GLY A 277 -33.40 -21.66 -13.50
C GLY A 277 -32.21 -20.73 -13.74
N LEU A 278 -31.81 -20.68 -15.01
CA LEU A 278 -30.72 -19.84 -15.51
C LEU A 278 -31.09 -18.35 -15.38
N LEU A 279 -30.18 -17.55 -14.84
CA LEU A 279 -30.34 -16.09 -14.71
C LEU A 279 -29.49 -15.33 -15.71
N ALA A 280 -28.25 -15.75 -15.95
CA ALA A 280 -27.40 -15.14 -16.97
C ALA A 280 -26.39 -16.15 -17.55
N GLN A 281 -25.99 -15.97 -18.80
CA GLN A 281 -24.94 -16.77 -19.43
C GLN A 281 -24.18 -15.96 -20.48
N SER A 282 -22.87 -16.13 -20.57
CA SER A 282 -22.08 -15.55 -21.66
C SER A 282 -22.49 -16.15 -23.01
N ALA A 283 -22.63 -15.32 -24.05
CA ALA A 283 -22.94 -15.80 -25.39
C ALA A 283 -21.72 -16.46 -26.07
N THR A 284 -20.51 -16.16 -25.59
CA THR A 284 -19.25 -16.74 -26.07
C THR A 284 -18.67 -17.70 -25.05
N THR A 285 -17.90 -18.67 -25.54
CA THR A 285 -17.13 -19.63 -24.72
C THR A 285 -15.69 -19.15 -24.47
N ALA A 286 -15.32 -17.99 -25.01
CA ALA A 286 -13.99 -17.39 -24.86
C ALA A 286 -14.14 -15.88 -24.72
N ASP A 287 -13.23 -15.29 -23.93
CA ASP A 287 -13.09 -13.84 -23.70
C ASP A 287 -14.43 -13.16 -23.40
N SER A 288 -15.28 -13.83 -22.61
CA SER A 288 -16.58 -13.30 -22.17
C SER A 288 -16.43 -11.98 -21.42
N LEU A 289 -15.35 -11.84 -20.65
CA LEU A 289 -15.01 -10.62 -19.94
C LEU A 289 -13.49 -10.48 -19.89
N VAL A 290 -12.99 -9.33 -20.29
CA VAL A 290 -11.57 -8.97 -20.20
C VAL A 290 -11.49 -7.56 -19.67
N GLY A 291 -10.65 -7.33 -18.67
CA GLY A 291 -10.27 -5.97 -18.38
C GLY A 291 -8.95 -5.81 -17.69
N VAL A 292 -8.49 -4.57 -17.77
CA VAL A 292 -7.21 -4.13 -17.25
C VAL A 292 -7.45 -2.82 -16.54
N PHE A 293 -7.16 -2.79 -15.25
CA PHE A 293 -7.05 -1.59 -14.45
C PHE A 293 -5.57 -1.25 -14.26
N CYS A 294 -5.22 0.01 -14.46
CA CYS A 294 -3.87 0.51 -14.28
C CYS A 294 -3.91 1.77 -13.43
N TYR A 295 -3.19 1.76 -12.31
CA TYR A 295 -2.94 2.93 -11.48
C TYR A 295 -1.62 3.57 -11.91
N LYS A 296 -1.62 4.89 -12.13
CA LYS A 296 -0.49 5.68 -12.68
C LYS A 296 0.15 5.03 -13.93
N PRO A 297 -0.57 4.93 -15.06
CA PRO A 297 -0.02 4.35 -16.28
C PRO A 297 1.22 5.11 -16.79
N PHE A 298 2.18 4.38 -17.38
CA PHE A 298 3.41 4.95 -17.93
C PHE A 298 3.17 5.92 -19.09
N ASP A 299 2.22 5.58 -19.96
CA ASP A 299 2.04 6.24 -21.26
C ASP A 299 1.04 7.41 -21.22
N ALA A 300 0.42 7.69 -20.07
CA ALA A 300 -0.66 8.67 -19.97
C ALA A 300 -0.60 9.49 -18.68
N LYS A 301 -0.83 10.81 -18.80
CA LYS A 301 -0.93 11.74 -17.66
C LYS A 301 -2.31 11.65 -16.99
N VAL A 302 -2.62 10.49 -16.42
CA VAL A 302 -3.85 10.24 -15.65
C VAL A 302 -3.52 9.50 -14.37
N ASP A 303 -4.31 9.68 -13.32
CA ASP A 303 -4.11 8.97 -12.05
C ASP A 303 -4.38 7.46 -12.18
N TRP A 304 -5.30 7.09 -13.07
CA TRP A 304 -5.65 5.71 -13.36
C TRP A 304 -6.31 5.58 -14.74
N SER A 305 -6.31 4.36 -15.27
CA SER A 305 -7.03 3.99 -16.49
C SER A 305 -7.67 2.62 -16.32
N MET A 306 -8.86 2.42 -16.89
CA MET A 306 -9.55 1.14 -16.92
C MET A 306 -10.03 0.85 -18.33
N VAL A 307 -9.75 -0.35 -18.81
CA VAL A 307 -10.30 -0.87 -20.06
C VAL A 307 -11.04 -2.15 -19.75
N ALA A 308 -12.31 -2.22 -20.08
CA ALA A 308 -13.13 -3.42 -19.94
C ALA A 308 -13.81 -3.73 -21.28
N LYS A 309 -13.83 -5.01 -21.62
CA LYS A 309 -14.51 -5.56 -22.79
C LYS A 309 -15.34 -6.73 -22.31
N ALA A 310 -16.63 -6.71 -22.63
CA ALA A 310 -17.54 -7.80 -22.33
C ALA A 310 -18.16 -8.28 -23.65
N SER A 311 -18.22 -9.59 -23.82
CA SER A 311 -19.00 -10.21 -24.89
C SER A 311 -20.50 -10.14 -24.53
N PRO A 312 -21.40 -10.18 -25.53
CA PRO A 312 -22.83 -10.25 -25.26
C PRO A 312 -23.18 -11.40 -24.29
N CYS A 313 -24.22 -11.20 -23.48
CA CYS A 313 -24.75 -12.21 -22.59
C CYS A 313 -26.27 -12.30 -22.71
N TYR A 314 -26.79 -13.48 -22.38
CA TYR A 314 -28.23 -13.70 -22.27
C TYR A 314 -28.61 -13.57 -20.80
N VAL A 315 -29.67 -12.80 -20.53
CA VAL A 315 -30.18 -12.59 -19.18
C VAL A 315 -31.65 -13.01 -19.15
N THR A 316 -32.00 -13.82 -18.18
CA THR A 316 -33.36 -14.26 -17.90
C THR A 316 -33.80 -13.67 -16.58
N TYR A 317 -34.84 -12.83 -16.62
CA TYR A 317 -35.38 -12.21 -15.43
C TYR A 317 -36.34 -13.19 -14.72
N LEU A 318 -35.88 -13.78 -13.62
CA LEU A 318 -36.71 -14.56 -12.70
C LEU A 318 -36.92 -13.76 -11.42
N LYS A 319 -38.10 -13.15 -11.28
CA LYS A 319 -38.41 -12.21 -10.19
C LYS A 319 -38.11 -12.80 -8.82
N ASP A 320 -38.66 -13.97 -8.49
CA ASP A 320 -38.54 -14.55 -7.15
C ASP A 320 -37.06 -14.85 -6.79
N SER A 321 -36.28 -15.36 -7.74
CA SER A 321 -34.85 -15.61 -7.54
C SER A 321 -34.05 -14.32 -7.33
N LEU A 322 -34.32 -13.28 -8.12
CA LEU A 322 -33.62 -12.00 -7.99
C LEU A 322 -34.00 -11.29 -6.70
N ASP A 323 -35.27 -11.35 -6.28
CA ASP A 323 -35.74 -10.80 -5.01
C ASP A 323 -35.06 -11.52 -3.81
N GLU A 324 -34.84 -12.83 -3.89
CA GLU A 324 -34.11 -13.58 -2.85
C GLU A 324 -32.62 -13.21 -2.80
N ILE A 325 -31.96 -13.06 -3.95
CA ILE A 325 -30.57 -12.60 -4.04
C ILE A 325 -30.45 -11.16 -3.51
N ALA A 326 -31.36 -10.25 -3.85
CA ALA A 326 -31.36 -8.89 -3.33
C ALA A 326 -31.54 -8.86 -1.81
N LYS A 327 -32.51 -9.62 -1.26
CA LYS A 327 -32.74 -9.75 0.18
C LYS A 327 -31.53 -10.28 0.95
N PHE A 328 -30.70 -11.11 0.33
CA PHE A 328 -29.45 -11.58 0.93
C PHE A 328 -28.55 -10.41 1.33
N PHE A 329 -28.38 -9.43 0.44
CA PHE A 329 -27.51 -8.26 0.64
C PHE A 329 -28.18 -7.12 1.41
N GLU A 330 -29.48 -6.87 1.21
CA GLU A 330 -30.23 -5.77 1.85
C GLU A 330 -30.36 -5.91 3.38
N SER A 331 -30.34 -7.14 3.90
CA SER A 331 -30.62 -7.43 5.32
C SER A 331 -29.56 -6.92 6.33
N ASN A 332 -28.61 -6.09 5.87
CA ASN A 332 -27.55 -5.47 6.66
C ASN A 332 -27.68 -3.95 6.75
N THR A 333 -28.75 -3.47 7.39
CA THR A 333 -28.88 -2.07 7.86
C THR A 333 -27.94 -1.72 9.02
N ALA A 334 -27.10 -2.65 9.49
CA ALA A 334 -26.19 -2.45 10.62
C ALA A 334 -24.84 -1.81 10.24
N VAL A 335 -24.50 -1.74 8.95
CA VAL A 335 -23.28 -1.10 8.47
C VAL A 335 -23.68 0.21 7.80
N SER A 336 -23.23 1.34 8.35
CA SER A 336 -23.50 2.67 7.77
C SER A 336 -23.07 2.68 6.30
N HIS A 337 -23.90 3.21 5.39
CA HIS A 337 -23.59 3.35 3.96
C HIS A 337 -22.20 3.95 3.70
N THR A 338 -21.74 4.85 4.56
CA THR A 338 -20.40 5.47 4.48
C THR A 338 -19.29 4.46 4.75
N ILE A 339 -19.51 3.55 5.70
CA ILE A 339 -18.55 2.52 6.08
C ILE A 339 -18.57 1.38 5.06
N ALA A 340 -19.74 1.02 4.51
CA ALA A 340 -19.83 0.08 3.40
C ALA A 340 -19.07 0.60 2.17
N LEU A 341 -19.08 1.91 1.91
CA LEU A 341 -18.33 2.53 0.81
C LEU A 341 -16.83 2.61 1.10
N GLU A 342 -16.42 3.03 2.30
CA GLU A 342 -15.01 3.03 2.72
C GLU A 342 -14.43 1.61 2.78
N THR A 343 -15.23 0.67 3.26
CA THR A 343 -14.94 -0.77 3.26
C THR A 343 -14.89 -1.29 1.85
N ALA A 344 -15.83 -0.97 0.97
CA ALA A 344 -15.77 -1.33 -0.44
C ALA A 344 -14.51 -0.79 -1.11
N THR A 345 -14.03 0.41 -0.75
CA THR A 345 -12.76 0.98 -1.25
C THR A 345 -11.49 0.35 -0.65
N ALA A 346 -11.46 0.07 0.66
CA ALA A 346 -10.34 -0.58 1.34
C ALA A 346 -10.25 -2.07 0.98
N VAL A 347 -11.42 -2.69 0.82
CA VAL A 347 -11.60 -4.02 0.29
C VAL A 347 -11.44 -4.01 -1.23
N GLN A 348 -11.62 -2.91 -1.98
CA GLN A 348 -11.24 -2.81 -3.40
C GLN A 348 -9.75 -3.09 -3.59
N VAL A 349 -8.93 -2.61 -2.66
CA VAL A 349 -7.48 -2.87 -2.67
C VAL A 349 -7.15 -4.35 -2.35
N LEU A 350 -8.05 -5.07 -1.65
CA LEU A 350 -7.87 -6.47 -1.20
C LEU A 350 -8.68 -7.50 -2.05
N LEU A 351 -9.75 -7.05 -2.71
CA LEU A 351 -10.73 -7.75 -3.56
C LEU A 351 -10.73 -7.17 -4.98
N CYS A 352 -9.65 -6.54 -5.46
CA CYS A 352 -9.43 -6.34 -6.89
C CYS A 352 -9.51 -7.67 -7.70
N LEU A 353 -9.54 -8.83 -7.02
CA LEU A 353 -9.85 -10.14 -7.57
C LEU A 353 -11.35 -10.54 -7.56
N TYR A 354 -12.21 -9.87 -6.80
CA TYR A 354 -13.63 -10.24 -6.61
C TYR A 354 -14.61 -9.16 -7.14
N ILE A 355 -14.23 -7.87 -7.09
CA ILE A 355 -15.10 -6.75 -7.54
C ILE A 355 -15.25 -6.69 -9.06
N PHE A 356 -14.36 -7.35 -9.82
CA PHE A 356 -14.51 -7.42 -11.27
C PHE A 356 -15.81 -8.14 -11.71
N PHE A 357 -16.40 -8.96 -10.85
CA PHE A 357 -17.70 -9.60 -11.11
C PHE A 357 -18.92 -8.79 -10.61
N SER A 358 -18.75 -7.83 -9.70
CA SER A 358 -19.88 -7.10 -9.10
C SER A 358 -20.23 -5.78 -9.81
N SER A 359 -19.39 -5.31 -10.74
CA SER A 359 -19.54 -3.99 -11.37
C SER A 359 -20.43 -3.97 -12.64
N ILE A 360 -21.18 -5.04 -12.94
CA ILE A 360 -22.09 -5.08 -14.10
C ILE A 360 -23.52 -4.59 -13.74
N GLU A 361 -23.87 -4.41 -12.47
CA GLU A 361 -25.22 -3.94 -12.08
C GLU A 361 -25.40 -2.41 -12.02
N GLU A 362 -24.34 -1.60 -11.88
CA GLU A 362 -24.50 -0.12 -11.80
C GLU A 362 -24.41 0.61 -13.15
N SER A 363 -24.34 -0.11 -14.28
CA SER A 363 -24.37 0.51 -15.62
C SER A 363 -25.69 0.29 -16.38
N PHE A 364 -26.70 -0.29 -15.73
CA PHE A 364 -28.06 -0.39 -16.24
C PHE A 364 -29.08 0.04 -15.17
N LEU A 365 -29.01 1.32 -14.78
CA LEU A 365 -30.16 2.12 -14.33
C LEU A 365 -29.88 3.61 -14.54
#